data_AF-A0AAW1MB99-F1
#
_entry.id   AF-A0AAW1MB99-F1
#
_cell.length_a   1.000
_cell.length_b   1.000
_cell.length_c   1.000
_cell.angle_alpha   90.00
_cell.angle_beta   90.00
_cell.angle_gamma   90.00
#
_symmetry.space_group_name_H-M   'P 1'
#
loop_
_entity.id
_entity.type
_entity.pdbx_description
1 polymer ?
#
loop_
_entity_poly.entity_id
_entity_poly.type
_entity_poly.pdbx_seq_one_letter_code
_entity_poly.pdbx_strand_id
1 'polypeptide(L)'
;MNTDSVVEFLGEVPLIRRLSSSSLTKIAELVQVEHYVKGDFVIHNGESKGVYFILQGEAEVCVNSDDDIRHEFILKCYDYFGIGVPTCEQQADVVALSKLTCLVLPSEHCCLLQPKQKTFPPIETILHLDPIDANLFQGITLPSAPMNDMSSRMFGGQFLGHALAAASKTVDSSKIVHQIHAYFLLAGDVSIPVKYEVQRIRDGKSFASRKVDALQKGIVVFTLLASFHKDEKGFERQEVVMPSVPAPNTLLSMEELRERRIIDPRLPKSYRNKVGAAKYVPWPIEIRFCDPGITTNQIKTPPRVRYWLRAKGKLTDDQTLHRCVVAYAIDLVLIGVIANPHRQRGLTMNTLTVNHTMWFHRDVKADDWILFVIESPFAFGARGLVYGQMFNQNGELVVSLVQEGLVRAASTPQTTIKAKY
;
A
#
# COMPACT_ATOMS: atom_id res chain seq x y z
N MET A 1 -33.54 -22.09 -4.30
CA MET A 1 -33.68 -20.65 -4.58
C MET A 1 -33.58 -20.44 -6.08
N ASN A 2 -34.32 -19.49 -6.65
CA ASN A 2 -34.14 -19.09 -8.06
C ASN A 2 -32.93 -18.14 -8.17
N THR A 3 -32.18 -18.20 -9.26
CA THR A 3 -30.98 -17.38 -9.52
C THR A 3 -31.25 -15.89 -9.31
N ASP A 4 -32.42 -15.38 -9.72
CA ASP A 4 -32.78 -13.96 -9.54
C ASP A 4 -32.83 -13.54 -8.07
N SER A 5 -33.40 -14.38 -7.20
CA SER A 5 -33.45 -14.13 -5.75
C SER A 5 -32.06 -14.19 -5.09
N VAL A 6 -31.16 -15.01 -5.65
CA VAL A 6 -29.76 -15.07 -5.23
C VAL A 6 -29.03 -13.80 -5.66
N VAL A 7 -29.24 -13.34 -6.90
CA VAL A 7 -28.64 -12.08 -7.40
C VAL A 7 -29.08 -10.88 -6.57
N GLU A 8 -30.37 -10.77 -6.24
CA GLU A 8 -30.89 -9.70 -5.39
C GLU A 8 -30.24 -9.73 -4.00
N PHE A 9 -30.18 -10.91 -3.37
CA PHE A 9 -29.50 -11.08 -2.09
C PHE A 9 -28.01 -10.71 -2.16
N LEU A 10 -27.28 -11.24 -3.14
CA LEU A 10 -25.85 -10.96 -3.34
C LEU A 10 -25.62 -9.46 -3.63
N GLY A 11 -26.58 -8.79 -4.27
CA GLY A 11 -26.59 -7.34 -4.46
C GLY A 11 -26.63 -6.54 -3.15
N GLU A 12 -27.14 -7.12 -2.07
CA GLU A 12 -27.16 -6.51 -0.74
C GLU A 12 -25.94 -6.92 0.11
N VAL A 13 -25.25 -8.00 -0.25
CA VAL A 13 -24.04 -8.45 0.45
C VAL A 13 -22.93 -7.39 0.30
N PRO A 14 -22.44 -6.80 1.42
CA PRO A 14 -21.45 -5.71 1.37
C PRO A 14 -20.18 -6.03 0.61
N LEU A 15 -19.78 -7.31 0.58
CA LEU A 15 -18.61 -7.82 -0.13
C LEU A 15 -18.66 -7.54 -1.63
N ILE A 16 -19.79 -7.86 -2.25
CA ILE A 16 -19.91 -8.03 -3.70
C ILE A 16 -20.95 -7.11 -4.34
N ARG A 17 -21.71 -6.34 -3.56
CA ARG A 17 -22.70 -5.35 -4.05
C ARG A 17 -22.19 -4.33 -5.08
N ARG A 18 -20.87 -4.25 -5.27
CA ARG A 18 -20.20 -3.36 -6.24
C ARG A 18 -19.82 -4.03 -7.55
N LEU A 19 -19.94 -5.34 -7.62
CA LEU A 19 -19.74 -6.09 -8.85
C LEU A 19 -20.85 -5.72 -9.84
N SER A 20 -20.55 -5.82 -11.14
CA SER A 20 -21.57 -5.61 -12.16
C SER A 20 -22.69 -6.63 -12.00
N SER A 21 -23.91 -6.29 -12.45
CA SER A 21 -25.04 -7.24 -12.46
C SER A 21 -24.65 -8.56 -13.14
N SER A 22 -23.89 -8.50 -14.23
CA SER A 22 -23.38 -9.69 -14.93
C SER A 22 -22.38 -10.54 -14.12
N SER A 23 -21.64 -9.94 -13.19
CA SER A 23 -20.73 -10.65 -12.30
C SER A 23 -21.50 -11.28 -11.14
N LEU A 24 -22.50 -10.58 -10.61
CA LEU A 24 -23.42 -11.13 -9.60
C LEU A 24 -24.21 -12.32 -10.14
N THR A 25 -24.69 -12.26 -11.40
CA THR A 25 -25.35 -13.40 -12.05
C THR A 25 -24.44 -14.62 -12.12
N LYS A 26 -23.17 -14.44 -12.54
CA LYS A 26 -22.20 -15.54 -12.58
C LYS A 26 -21.93 -16.15 -11.21
N ILE A 27 -21.83 -15.31 -10.16
CA ILE A 27 -21.66 -15.81 -8.79
C ILE A 27 -22.92 -16.56 -8.35
N ALA A 28 -24.12 -16.02 -8.65
CA ALA A 28 -25.39 -16.65 -8.30
C ALA A 28 -25.58 -18.04 -8.92
N GLU A 29 -25.02 -18.28 -10.11
CA GLU A 29 -25.03 -19.58 -10.78
C GLU A 29 -24.06 -20.61 -10.14
N LEU A 30 -23.07 -20.16 -9.38
CA LEU A 30 -21.99 -20.99 -8.85
C LEU A 30 -22.08 -21.22 -7.33
N VAL A 31 -22.90 -20.45 -6.62
CA VAL A 31 -23.09 -20.62 -5.18
C VAL A 31 -23.95 -21.84 -4.86
N GLN A 32 -23.56 -22.56 -3.81
CA GLN A 32 -24.27 -23.73 -3.29
C GLN A 32 -25.00 -23.36 -2.01
N VAL A 33 -26.25 -23.80 -1.84
CA VAL A 33 -26.99 -23.57 -0.60
C VAL A 33 -26.61 -24.66 0.41
N GLU A 34 -26.09 -24.26 1.57
CA GLU A 34 -25.81 -25.17 2.68
C GLU A 34 -26.65 -24.78 3.91
N HIS A 35 -27.07 -25.79 4.67
CA HIS A 35 -27.91 -25.65 5.85
C HIS A 35 -27.23 -26.27 7.06
N TYR A 36 -27.32 -25.58 8.18
CA TYR A 36 -26.71 -25.96 9.45
C TYR A 36 -27.75 -25.85 10.57
N VAL A 37 -27.72 -26.77 11.52
CA VAL A 37 -28.50 -26.70 12.75
C VAL A 37 -27.69 -26.04 13.87
N LYS A 38 -28.37 -25.59 14.92
CA LYS A 38 -27.71 -24.97 16.07
C LYS A 38 -26.68 -25.94 16.67
N GLY A 39 -25.45 -25.48 16.82
CA GLY A 39 -24.31 -26.24 17.34
C GLY A 39 -23.42 -26.84 16.25
N ASP A 40 -23.82 -26.82 14.98
CA ASP A 40 -22.98 -27.32 13.90
C ASP A 40 -21.79 -26.39 13.65
N PHE A 41 -20.63 -27.00 13.41
CA PHE A 41 -19.47 -26.29 12.90
C PHE A 41 -19.64 -26.05 11.39
N VAL A 42 -19.64 -24.78 11.01
CA VAL A 42 -19.61 -24.33 9.60
C VAL A 42 -18.17 -24.28 9.09
N ILE A 43 -17.24 -23.85 9.96
CA ILE A 43 -15.79 -23.95 9.78
C ILE A 43 -15.25 -24.57 11.06
N HIS A 44 -14.42 -25.59 10.92
CA HIS A 44 -13.74 -26.25 12.03
C HIS A 44 -12.26 -26.36 11.74
N ASN A 45 -11.41 -26.05 12.71
CA ASN A 45 -9.94 -26.01 12.58
C ASN A 45 -9.46 -25.09 11.43
N GLY A 46 -10.24 -24.06 11.11
CA GLY A 46 -9.95 -23.14 9.99
C GLY A 46 -10.07 -23.76 8.60
N GLU A 47 -10.55 -25.00 8.47
CA GLU A 47 -10.85 -25.61 7.17
C GLU A 47 -12.18 -25.09 6.64
N SER A 48 -12.15 -24.57 5.43
CA SER A 48 -13.30 -23.95 4.77
C SER A 48 -13.37 -24.47 3.34
N LYS A 49 -14.54 -24.46 2.68
CA LYS A 49 -14.70 -24.92 1.29
C LYS A 49 -14.73 -23.78 0.26
N GLY A 50 -14.70 -22.54 0.73
CA GLY A 50 -14.95 -21.36 -0.09
C GLY A 50 -15.42 -20.18 0.75
N VAL A 51 -16.15 -19.24 0.14
CA VAL A 51 -16.73 -18.09 0.84
C VAL A 51 -18.21 -18.33 1.11
N TYR A 52 -18.60 -18.22 2.38
CA TYR A 52 -19.95 -18.39 2.88
C TYR A 52 -20.61 -17.02 2.99
N PHE A 53 -21.85 -16.88 2.52
CA PHE A 53 -22.71 -15.71 2.70
C PHE A 53 -23.94 -16.13 3.51
N ILE A 54 -24.16 -15.52 4.67
CA ILE A 54 -25.29 -15.86 5.53
C ILE A 54 -26.56 -15.30 4.91
N LEU A 55 -27.39 -16.20 4.38
CA LEU A 55 -28.72 -15.89 3.88
C LEU A 55 -29.72 -15.75 5.02
N GLN A 56 -29.61 -16.59 6.04
CA GLN A 56 -30.53 -16.60 7.18
C GLN A 56 -29.85 -17.22 8.41
N GLY A 57 -30.21 -16.74 9.59
CA GLY A 57 -29.72 -17.25 10.87
C GLY A 57 -28.54 -16.47 11.41
N GLU A 58 -27.94 -17.03 12.44
CA GLU A 58 -26.82 -16.46 13.18
C GLU A 58 -25.75 -17.53 13.40
N ALA A 59 -24.49 -17.13 13.26
CA ALA A 59 -23.33 -17.94 13.53
C ALA A 59 -22.37 -17.18 14.46
N GLU A 60 -21.54 -17.89 15.19
CA GLU A 60 -20.56 -17.32 16.11
C GLU A 60 -19.16 -17.72 15.69
N VAL A 61 -18.24 -16.77 15.80
CA VAL A 61 -16.82 -17.04 15.60
C VAL A 61 -16.15 -17.27 16.94
N CYS A 62 -15.55 -18.44 17.09
CA CYS A 62 -14.83 -18.88 18.28
C CYS A 62 -13.33 -18.93 17.96
N VAL A 63 -12.49 -18.39 18.85
CA VAL A 63 -11.02 -18.49 18.72
C VAL A 63 -10.50 -19.37 19.85
N ASN A 64 -9.78 -20.44 19.48
CA ASN A 64 -9.08 -21.27 20.45
C ASN A 64 -7.79 -20.56 20.89
N SER A 65 -7.72 -20.23 22.17
CA SER A 65 -6.47 -19.88 22.86
C SER A 65 -6.18 -20.96 23.90
N ASP A 66 -4.90 -21.27 24.15
CA ASP A 66 -4.37 -22.48 24.81
C ASP A 66 -5.00 -22.94 26.15
N ASP A 67 -6.00 -22.26 26.72
CA ASP A 67 -6.81 -22.75 27.84
C ASP A 67 -8.24 -22.16 27.93
N ASP A 68 -8.75 -21.46 26.90
CA ASP A 68 -10.11 -20.86 26.94
C ASP A 68 -10.71 -20.57 25.54
N ILE A 69 -12.00 -20.91 25.34
CA ILE A 69 -12.75 -20.56 24.12
C ILE A 69 -13.23 -19.11 24.25
N ARG A 70 -12.67 -18.21 23.44
CA ARG A 70 -13.14 -16.83 23.37
C ARG A 70 -14.20 -16.67 22.28
N HIS A 71 -15.41 -16.32 22.69
CA HIS A 71 -16.52 -15.92 21.83
C HIS A 71 -16.28 -14.48 21.36
N GLU A 72 -15.99 -14.28 20.07
CA GLU A 72 -15.49 -12.99 19.60
C GLU A 72 -16.61 -12.09 19.04
N PHE A 73 -17.50 -12.65 18.21
CA PHE A 73 -18.65 -11.92 17.66
C PHE A 73 -19.65 -12.84 16.92
N ILE A 74 -20.87 -12.33 16.76
CA ILE A 74 -22.00 -12.98 16.06
C ILE A 74 -22.10 -12.45 14.63
N LEU A 75 -22.14 -13.36 13.66
CA LEU A 75 -22.42 -13.15 12.25
C LEU A 75 -23.92 -13.31 11.99
N LYS A 76 -24.50 -12.44 11.14
CA LYS A 76 -25.94 -12.43 10.82
C LYS A 76 -26.17 -12.39 9.31
N CYS A 77 -27.43 -12.29 8.90
CA CYS A 77 -27.79 -12.12 7.48
C CYS A 77 -26.95 -11.02 6.79
N TYR A 78 -26.52 -11.32 5.56
CA TYR A 78 -25.59 -10.54 4.72
C TYR A 78 -24.13 -10.51 5.20
N ASP A 79 -23.79 -11.16 6.31
CA ASP A 79 -22.39 -11.42 6.67
C ASP A 79 -21.77 -12.55 5.86
N TYR A 80 -20.44 -12.58 5.83
CA TYR A 80 -19.65 -13.52 5.04
C TYR A 80 -18.33 -13.90 5.72
N PHE A 81 -17.77 -15.08 5.39
CA PHE A 81 -16.54 -15.68 5.98
C PHE A 81 -16.00 -16.84 5.09
N GLY A 82 -14.71 -17.25 5.15
CA GLY A 82 -14.20 -18.38 4.32
C GLY A 82 -12.70 -18.39 3.90
N ILE A 83 -12.27 -19.34 3.03
CA ILE A 83 -10.86 -19.60 2.61
C ILE A 83 -10.13 -18.36 2.05
N GLY A 84 -8.92 -18.13 2.59
CA GLY A 84 -7.83 -17.29 2.02
C GLY A 84 -6.72 -16.96 3.03
N VAL A 85 -6.50 -17.80 4.05
CA VAL A 85 -5.77 -17.48 5.29
C VAL A 85 -4.43 -18.27 5.37
N PRO A 86 -3.24 -17.70 5.06
CA PRO A 86 -1.99 -18.29 5.53
C PRO A 86 -1.81 -18.12 7.04
N THR A 87 -2.09 -19.20 7.76
CA THR A 87 -1.61 -19.58 9.09
C THR A 87 -0.66 -18.60 9.80
N CYS A 88 -1.14 -18.07 10.93
CA CYS A 88 -0.31 -17.83 12.11
C CYS A 88 -1.16 -18.20 13.34
N GLU A 89 -0.87 -19.39 13.86
CA GLU A 89 -1.11 -19.96 15.20
C GLU A 89 -2.49 -19.96 15.89
N GLN A 90 -3.56 -19.34 15.41
CA GLN A 90 -4.90 -19.53 16.03
C GLN A 90 -6.01 -19.77 15.00
N GLN A 91 -6.40 -21.03 14.82
CA GLN A 91 -7.58 -21.47 14.04
C GLN A 91 -8.85 -20.90 14.68
N ALA A 92 -9.68 -20.23 13.88
CA ALA A 92 -10.98 -19.75 14.32
C ALA A 92 -12.07 -20.66 13.75
N ASP A 93 -12.94 -21.13 14.63
CA ASP A 93 -14.09 -21.95 14.30
C ASP A 93 -15.32 -21.07 14.11
N VAL A 94 -16.23 -21.49 13.25
CA VAL A 94 -17.52 -20.82 13.06
C VAL A 94 -18.62 -21.82 13.38
N VAL A 95 -19.44 -21.52 14.39
CA VAL A 95 -20.50 -22.40 14.89
C VAL A 95 -21.86 -21.76 14.67
N ALA A 96 -22.84 -22.53 14.19
CA ALA A 96 -24.20 -22.04 14.01
C ALA A 96 -24.89 -21.84 15.38
N LEU A 97 -25.37 -20.62 15.67
CA LEU A 97 -26.12 -20.31 16.90
C LEU A 97 -27.62 -20.57 16.77
N SER A 98 -28.10 -20.68 15.52
CA SER A 98 -29.48 -20.96 15.17
C SER A 98 -29.51 -21.81 13.90
N LYS A 99 -30.69 -22.14 13.39
CA LYS A 99 -30.81 -22.72 12.04
C LYS A 99 -30.21 -21.72 11.04
N LEU A 100 -29.07 -22.07 10.47
CA LEU A 100 -28.27 -21.20 9.62
C LEU A 100 -28.35 -21.70 8.18
N THR A 101 -28.52 -20.78 7.25
CA THR A 101 -28.46 -21.06 5.81
C THR A 101 -27.41 -20.16 5.18
N CYS A 102 -26.48 -20.76 4.45
CA CYS A 102 -25.40 -20.08 3.78
C CYS A 102 -25.46 -20.33 2.26
N LEU A 103 -25.12 -19.31 1.49
CA LEU A 103 -24.70 -19.48 0.09
C LEU A 103 -23.18 -19.61 0.09
N VAL A 104 -22.65 -20.69 -0.47
CA VAL A 104 -21.22 -21.01 -0.46
C VAL A 104 -20.68 -20.90 -1.87
N LEU A 105 -19.79 -19.94 -2.11
CA LEU A 105 -19.02 -19.86 -3.34
C LEU A 105 -17.76 -20.72 -3.19
N PRO A 106 -17.59 -21.82 -3.95
CA PRO A 106 -16.42 -22.67 -3.84
C PRO A 106 -15.09 -21.92 -4.05
N SER A 107 -14.02 -22.39 -3.41
CA SER A 107 -12.71 -21.73 -3.44
C SER A 107 -12.17 -21.51 -4.86
N GLU A 108 -12.43 -22.43 -5.79
CA GLU A 108 -12.02 -22.33 -7.21
C GLU A 108 -12.68 -21.17 -7.97
N HIS A 109 -13.79 -20.63 -7.46
CA HIS A 109 -14.55 -19.55 -8.10
C HIS A 109 -14.43 -18.21 -7.37
N CYS A 110 -13.65 -18.15 -6.28
CA CYS A 110 -13.48 -16.93 -5.49
C CYS A 110 -12.82 -15.78 -6.28
N CYS A 111 -12.14 -16.07 -7.40
CA CYS A 111 -11.63 -15.04 -8.32
C CYS A 111 -12.72 -14.13 -8.90
N LEU A 112 -13.98 -14.59 -8.96
CA LEU A 112 -15.13 -13.80 -9.41
C LEU A 112 -15.53 -12.71 -8.43
N LEU A 113 -15.06 -12.78 -7.18
CA LEU A 113 -15.24 -11.73 -6.18
C LEU A 113 -14.40 -10.49 -6.52
N GLN A 114 -13.45 -10.60 -7.44
CA GLN A 114 -12.64 -9.47 -7.91
C GLN A 114 -13.37 -8.63 -8.97
N PRO A 115 -13.38 -7.29 -8.84
CA PRO A 115 -13.73 -6.44 -9.98
C PRO A 115 -12.69 -6.63 -11.10
N LYS A 116 -13.13 -6.64 -12.38
CA LYS A 116 -12.25 -6.77 -13.56
C LYS A 116 -11.01 -5.88 -13.40
N GLN A 117 -9.82 -6.48 -13.49
CA GLN A 117 -8.54 -5.79 -13.43
C GLN A 117 -8.51 -4.65 -14.45
N LYS A 118 -8.40 -3.42 -13.98
CA LYS A 118 -8.02 -2.30 -14.84
C LYS A 118 -6.51 -2.40 -15.07
N THR A 119 -6.10 -2.38 -16.33
CA THR A 119 -4.71 -2.22 -16.71
C THR A 119 -4.25 -0.79 -16.38
N PHE A 120 -3.01 -0.66 -15.89
CA PHE A 120 -2.41 0.62 -15.52
C PHE A 120 -1.39 1.03 -16.59
N PRO A 121 -1.21 2.34 -16.88
CA PRO A 121 -0.15 2.79 -17.79
C PRO A 121 1.25 2.42 -17.24
N PRO A 122 2.23 2.10 -18.10
CA PRO A 122 3.60 1.83 -17.65
C PRO A 122 4.16 2.96 -16.77
N ILE A 123 5.03 2.64 -15.81
CA ILE A 123 5.60 3.61 -14.85
C ILE A 123 6.35 4.74 -15.56
N GLU A 124 6.91 4.48 -16.74
CA GLU A 124 7.56 5.44 -17.62
C GLU A 124 6.59 6.52 -18.10
N THR A 125 5.32 6.16 -18.30
CA THR A 125 4.27 7.13 -18.65
C THR A 125 3.92 8.01 -17.46
N ILE A 126 3.98 7.48 -16.23
CA ILE A 126 3.79 8.27 -15.01
C ILE A 126 4.92 9.28 -14.85
N LEU A 127 6.17 8.84 -15.03
CA LEU A 127 7.36 9.67 -14.89
C LEU A 127 7.62 10.61 -16.08
N HIS A 128 6.76 10.58 -17.11
CA HIS A 128 6.90 11.43 -18.26
C HIS A 128 6.72 12.90 -17.87
N LEU A 129 7.57 13.75 -18.45
CA LEU A 129 7.53 15.20 -18.27
C LEU A 129 7.62 15.88 -19.63
N ASP A 130 6.68 16.79 -19.87
CA ASP A 130 6.67 17.65 -21.05
C ASP A 130 7.75 18.72 -20.88
N PRO A 131 8.74 18.82 -21.81
CA PRO A 131 9.71 19.91 -21.79
C PRO A 131 9.02 21.21 -22.23
N ILE A 132 9.07 22.24 -21.39
CA ILE A 132 8.63 23.60 -21.75
C ILE A 132 9.83 24.43 -22.23
N ASP A 133 10.97 24.29 -21.55
CA ASP A 133 12.23 24.94 -21.86
C ASP A 133 13.41 24.06 -21.40
N ALA A 134 14.65 24.44 -21.69
CA ALA A 134 15.87 23.69 -21.40
C ALA A 134 16.05 23.31 -19.92
N ASN A 135 15.44 24.07 -19.01
CA ASN A 135 15.49 23.86 -17.57
C ASN A 135 14.10 23.90 -16.91
N LEU A 136 13.03 23.80 -17.71
CA LEU A 136 11.65 23.88 -17.23
C LEU A 136 10.84 22.73 -17.82
N PHE A 137 10.24 21.94 -16.93
CA PHE A 137 9.45 20.76 -17.29
C PHE A 137 8.07 20.83 -16.65
N GLN A 138 7.09 20.16 -17.25
CA GLN A 138 5.75 20.02 -16.68
C GLN A 138 5.39 18.55 -16.52
N GLY A 139 4.91 18.21 -15.33
CA GLY A 139 4.37 16.89 -15.04
C GLY A 139 2.89 16.99 -14.67
N ILE A 140 2.13 15.95 -15.04
CA ILE A 140 0.72 15.81 -14.67
C ILE A 140 0.53 14.63 -13.73
N THR A 141 -0.50 14.69 -12.90
CA THR A 141 -0.97 13.53 -12.14
C THR A 141 -1.96 12.78 -13.00
N LEU A 142 -1.64 11.54 -13.39
CA LEU A 142 -2.57 10.75 -14.19
C LEU A 142 -3.86 10.45 -13.40
N PRO A 143 -5.04 10.35 -14.04
CA PRO A 143 -6.29 10.01 -13.33
C PRO A 143 -6.28 8.63 -12.69
N SER A 144 -5.47 7.72 -13.22
CA SER A 144 -5.22 6.42 -12.62
C SER A 144 -4.21 6.52 -11.47
N ALA A 145 -3.43 7.60 -11.38
CA ALA A 145 -2.43 7.76 -10.35
C ALA A 145 -3.07 7.55 -8.97
N PRO A 146 -2.42 6.73 -8.16
CA PRO A 146 -2.98 6.27 -6.92
C PRO A 146 -3.13 7.44 -5.94
N MET A 147 -4.39 7.75 -5.65
CA MET A 147 -4.77 8.78 -4.71
C MET A 147 -4.83 8.18 -3.30
N ASN A 148 -4.36 8.93 -2.32
CA ASN A 148 -4.68 8.68 -0.93
C ASN A 148 -6.18 8.99 -0.73
N ASP A 149 -6.96 7.93 -0.45
CA ASP A 149 -8.43 7.87 -0.32
C ASP A 149 -9.08 8.91 0.63
N MET A 150 -8.31 9.82 1.23
CA MET A 150 -8.75 10.78 2.25
C MET A 150 -8.50 12.26 1.87
N SER A 151 -7.88 12.57 0.73
CA SER A 151 -7.66 13.96 0.31
C SER A 151 -7.17 14.03 -1.14
N SER A 152 -7.57 15.04 -1.92
CA SER A 152 -7.04 15.37 -3.25
C SER A 152 -5.54 15.78 -3.26
N ARG A 153 -4.72 15.15 -2.42
CA ARG A 153 -3.31 15.47 -2.21
C ARG A 153 -2.46 14.64 -3.15
N MET A 154 -1.45 15.26 -3.74
CA MET A 154 -0.46 14.56 -4.52
C MET A 154 0.36 13.59 -3.66
N PHE A 155 0.68 12.46 -4.25
CA PHE A 155 1.57 11.46 -3.67
C PHE A 155 3.02 12.00 -3.65
N GLY A 156 3.71 11.92 -2.51
CA GLY A 156 5.05 12.49 -2.36
C GLY A 156 6.10 11.84 -3.26
N GLY A 157 5.96 10.54 -3.54
CA GLY A 157 6.81 9.84 -4.51
C GLY A 157 6.67 10.39 -5.94
N GLN A 158 5.53 10.98 -6.31
CA GLN A 158 5.39 11.64 -7.60
C GLN A 158 6.29 12.88 -7.69
N PHE A 159 6.34 13.70 -6.64
CA PHE A 159 7.27 14.84 -6.60
C PHE A 159 8.72 14.38 -6.68
N LEU A 160 9.11 13.36 -5.91
CA LEU A 160 10.47 12.81 -5.93
C LEU A 160 10.85 12.28 -7.32
N GLY A 161 10.02 11.42 -7.91
CA GLY A 161 10.26 10.83 -9.22
C GLY A 161 10.33 11.87 -10.33
N HIS A 162 9.38 12.81 -10.36
CA HIS A 162 9.36 13.86 -11.40
C HIS A 162 10.51 14.85 -11.23
N ALA A 163 10.76 15.35 -10.02
CA ALA A 163 11.86 16.29 -9.81
C ALA A 163 13.21 15.65 -10.13
N LEU A 164 13.40 14.38 -9.81
CA LEU A 164 14.62 13.66 -10.17
C LEU A 164 14.73 13.42 -11.68
N ALA A 165 13.62 13.08 -12.36
CA ALA A 165 13.60 12.97 -13.82
C ALA A 165 13.94 14.31 -14.50
N ALA A 166 13.36 15.42 -14.02
CA ALA A 166 13.66 16.77 -14.48
C ALA A 166 15.15 17.13 -14.30
N ALA A 167 15.69 16.88 -13.10
CA ALA A 167 17.12 17.12 -12.82
C ALA A 167 18.01 16.31 -13.79
N SER A 168 17.73 15.03 -13.95
CA SER A 168 18.53 14.11 -14.76
C SER A 168 18.57 14.50 -16.24
N LYS A 169 17.45 15.01 -16.79
CA LYS A 169 17.39 15.54 -18.17
C LYS A 169 18.30 16.76 -18.43
N THR A 170 18.82 17.40 -17.38
CA THR A 170 19.70 18.58 -17.50
C THR A 170 21.18 18.27 -17.23
N VAL A 171 21.52 17.00 -17.03
CA VAL A 171 22.87 16.53 -16.71
C VAL A 171 23.41 15.70 -17.88
N ASP A 172 24.73 15.74 -18.07
CA ASP A 172 25.42 14.87 -19.02
C ASP A 172 25.16 13.38 -18.71
N SER A 173 24.89 12.57 -19.72
CA SER A 173 24.48 11.17 -19.55
C SER A 173 25.56 10.28 -18.92
N SER A 174 26.83 10.71 -18.88
CA SER A 174 27.89 9.99 -18.16
C SER A 174 27.77 10.10 -16.64
N LYS A 175 26.95 11.01 -16.11
CA LYS A 175 26.77 11.24 -14.67
C LYS A 175 25.39 10.82 -14.20
N ILE A 176 25.35 9.88 -13.27
CA ILE A 176 24.10 9.33 -12.72
C ILE A 176 23.90 9.88 -11.30
N VAL A 177 22.65 10.10 -10.91
CA VAL A 177 22.29 10.60 -9.57
C VAL A 177 22.77 9.64 -8.49
N HIS A 178 23.62 10.08 -7.56
CA HIS A 178 24.04 9.26 -6.42
C HIS A 178 23.40 9.70 -5.09
N GLN A 179 22.77 10.87 -5.06
CA GLN A 179 22.22 11.43 -3.84
C GLN A 179 21.11 12.44 -4.13
N ILE A 180 20.07 12.43 -3.31
CA ILE A 180 19.03 13.47 -3.30
C ILE A 180 18.70 13.91 -1.87
N HIS A 181 18.33 15.18 -1.72
CA HIS A 181 17.68 15.75 -0.54
C HIS A 181 16.43 16.48 -0.97
N ALA A 182 15.33 16.30 -0.28
CA ALA A 182 14.06 16.91 -0.64
C ALA A 182 13.31 17.42 0.59
N TYR A 183 12.57 18.52 0.39
CA TYR A 183 11.64 19.09 1.35
C TYR A 183 10.25 19.21 0.72
N PHE A 184 9.25 18.76 1.47
CA PHE A 184 7.84 18.92 1.12
C PHE A 184 7.31 20.15 1.86
N LEU A 185 7.07 21.23 1.11
CA LEU A 185 6.71 22.53 1.69
C LEU A 185 5.20 22.67 1.83
N LEU A 186 4.46 22.23 0.82
CA LEU A 186 3.00 22.32 0.76
C LEU A 186 2.41 21.04 0.16
N ALA A 187 1.17 20.75 0.52
CA ALA A 187 0.43 19.66 -0.11
C ALA A 187 0.09 20.02 -1.57
N GLY A 188 0.48 19.17 -2.51
CA GLY A 188 0.14 19.34 -3.91
C GLY A 188 -1.31 19.00 -4.22
N ASP A 189 -1.88 19.67 -5.22
CA ASP A 189 -3.23 19.41 -5.76
C ASP A 189 -3.14 18.53 -7.01
N VAL A 190 -3.79 17.35 -6.97
CA VAL A 190 -3.78 16.39 -8.09
C VAL A 190 -4.41 16.91 -9.38
N SER A 191 -5.27 17.93 -9.30
CA SER A 191 -5.96 18.51 -10.45
C SER A 191 -5.13 19.56 -11.21
N ILE A 192 -3.98 19.95 -10.66
CA ILE A 192 -3.15 21.04 -11.19
C ILE A 192 -1.81 20.46 -11.67
N PRO A 193 -1.41 20.73 -12.93
CA PRO A 193 -0.07 20.36 -13.40
C PRO A 193 1.02 20.98 -12.53
N VAL A 194 2.14 20.27 -12.37
CA VAL A 194 3.30 20.74 -11.60
C VAL A 194 4.39 21.16 -12.58
N LYS A 195 4.91 22.38 -12.42
CA LYS A 195 6.09 22.86 -13.13
C LYS A 195 7.34 22.54 -12.32
N TYR A 196 8.38 22.02 -12.95
CA TYR A 196 9.65 21.68 -12.32
C TYR A 196 10.74 22.58 -12.93
N GLU A 197 11.19 23.55 -12.14
CA GLU A 197 12.25 24.50 -12.51
C GLU A 197 13.60 23.98 -12.01
N VAL A 198 14.52 23.74 -12.94
CA VAL A 198 15.83 23.16 -12.66
C VAL A 198 16.91 24.24 -12.67
N GLN A 199 17.54 24.48 -11.53
CA GLN A 199 18.73 25.30 -11.44
C GLN A 199 19.99 24.43 -11.51
N ARG A 200 20.86 24.74 -12.47
CA ARG A 200 22.19 24.12 -12.61
C ARG A 200 23.16 24.78 -11.63
N ILE A 201 23.32 24.20 -10.45
CA ILE A 201 24.20 24.76 -9.40
C ILE A 201 25.67 24.64 -9.81
N ARG A 202 26.06 23.47 -10.32
CA ARG A 202 27.46 23.18 -10.67
C ARG A 202 27.53 22.09 -11.72
N ASP A 203 28.44 22.28 -12.68
CA ASP A 203 28.90 21.25 -13.61
C ASP A 203 30.42 21.13 -13.50
N GLY A 204 30.88 20.17 -12.69
CA GLY A 204 32.29 19.82 -12.55
C GLY A 204 32.69 18.66 -13.46
N LYS A 205 33.97 18.27 -13.41
CA LYS A 205 34.49 17.13 -14.15
C LYS A 205 33.83 15.81 -13.72
N SER A 206 33.86 15.48 -12.42
CA SER A 206 33.26 14.25 -11.89
C SER A 206 31.82 14.43 -11.40
N PHE A 207 31.52 15.57 -10.78
CA PHE A 207 30.22 15.82 -10.16
C PHE A 207 29.39 16.85 -10.92
N ALA A 208 28.06 16.74 -10.84
CA ALA A 208 27.13 17.80 -11.17
C ALA A 208 26.08 17.94 -10.06
N SER A 209 25.58 19.16 -9.84
CA SER A 209 24.58 19.44 -8.81
C SER A 209 23.42 20.22 -9.41
N ARG A 210 22.19 19.81 -9.06
CA ARG A 210 20.94 20.44 -9.49
C ARG A 210 20.07 20.77 -8.29
N LYS A 211 19.41 21.91 -8.33
CA LYS A 211 18.25 22.21 -7.49
C LYS A 211 17.02 22.16 -8.39
N VAL A 212 15.94 21.56 -7.91
CA VAL A 212 14.65 21.53 -8.58
C VAL A 212 13.61 22.08 -7.65
N ASP A 213 12.95 23.16 -8.05
CA ASP A 213 11.76 23.66 -7.38
C ASP A 213 10.53 23.19 -8.17
N ALA A 214 9.56 22.61 -7.48
CA ALA A 214 8.29 22.18 -8.04
C ALA A 214 7.22 23.22 -7.67
N LEU A 215 6.55 23.77 -8.68
CA LEU A 215 5.61 24.87 -8.54
C LEU A 215 4.20 24.47 -8.96
N GLN A 216 3.23 24.88 -8.15
CA GLN A 216 1.80 24.90 -8.52
C GLN A 216 1.25 26.30 -8.28
N LYS A 217 0.51 26.84 -9.25
CA LYS A 217 -0.01 28.23 -9.19
C LYS A 217 1.07 29.28 -8.88
N GLY A 218 2.32 29.03 -9.31
CA GLY A 218 3.47 29.90 -9.05
C GLY A 218 4.05 29.82 -7.65
N ILE A 219 3.58 28.89 -6.80
CA ILE A 219 4.07 28.69 -5.44
C ILE A 219 4.91 27.42 -5.39
N VAL A 220 6.09 27.49 -4.79
CA VAL A 220 6.95 26.32 -4.57
C VAL A 220 6.30 25.39 -3.53
N VAL A 221 5.94 24.18 -3.95
CA VAL A 221 5.32 23.16 -3.09
C VAL A 221 6.32 22.09 -2.65
N PHE A 222 7.42 21.93 -3.38
CA PHE A 222 8.45 20.94 -3.11
C PHE A 222 9.80 21.42 -3.68
N THR A 223 10.89 21.12 -2.98
CA THR A 223 12.25 21.43 -3.43
C THR A 223 13.13 20.19 -3.30
N LEU A 224 13.95 19.92 -4.32
CA LEU A 224 14.93 18.83 -4.33
C LEU A 224 16.32 19.34 -4.71
N LEU A 225 17.34 18.88 -4.00
CA LEU A 225 18.74 18.99 -4.36
C LEU A 225 19.23 17.61 -4.77
N ALA A 226 19.80 17.49 -5.97
CA ALA A 226 20.37 16.25 -6.48
C ALA A 226 21.85 16.43 -6.81
N SER A 227 22.65 15.41 -6.46
CA SER A 227 24.04 15.30 -6.85
C SER A 227 24.24 14.08 -7.76
N PHE A 228 25.00 14.30 -8.82
CA PHE A 228 25.28 13.35 -9.88
C PHE A 228 26.77 13.12 -9.94
N HIS A 229 27.18 11.89 -10.21
CA HIS A 229 28.57 11.49 -10.29
C HIS A 229 28.75 10.59 -11.51
N LYS A 230 29.89 10.74 -12.20
CA LYS A 230 30.26 9.80 -13.25
C LYS A 230 30.64 8.45 -12.65
N ASP A 231 30.59 7.39 -13.43
CA ASP A 231 31.06 6.09 -12.97
C ASP A 231 32.59 6.10 -12.75
N GLU A 232 33.04 5.62 -11.59
CA GLU A 232 34.46 5.51 -11.23
C GLU A 232 34.68 4.33 -10.27
N LYS A 233 35.83 3.65 -10.42
CA LYS A 233 36.27 2.63 -9.47
C LYS A 233 36.74 3.27 -8.17
N GLY A 234 36.39 2.67 -7.05
CA GLY A 234 36.78 3.14 -5.72
C GLY A 234 36.93 1.99 -4.73
N PHE A 235 37.05 2.33 -3.45
CA PHE A 235 37.00 1.33 -2.38
C PHE A 235 35.59 0.78 -2.24
N GLU A 236 35.49 -0.54 -2.09
CA GLU A 236 34.23 -1.24 -1.92
C GLU A 236 34.18 -1.92 -0.56
N ARG A 237 33.16 -1.59 0.23
CA ARG A 237 32.84 -2.26 1.48
C ARG A 237 31.34 -2.14 1.74
N GLN A 238 30.74 -3.25 2.14
CA GLN A 238 29.39 -3.30 2.69
C GLN A 238 29.44 -4.02 4.03
N GLU A 239 29.21 -3.29 5.12
CA GLU A 239 29.16 -3.88 6.46
C GLU A 239 27.76 -4.44 6.79
N VAL A 240 26.73 -3.79 6.24
CA VAL A 240 25.34 -4.14 6.50
C VAL A 240 24.98 -5.42 5.76
N VAL A 241 24.45 -6.39 6.49
CA VAL A 241 23.98 -7.67 5.95
C VAL A 241 22.49 -7.57 5.66
N MET A 242 22.07 -8.03 4.48
CA MET A 242 20.64 -8.17 4.16
C MET A 242 19.98 -9.11 5.17
N PRO A 243 18.89 -8.71 5.84
CA PRO A 243 18.24 -9.59 6.81
C PRO A 243 17.61 -10.81 6.12
N SER A 244 17.62 -11.94 6.81
CA SER A 244 16.90 -13.14 6.36
C SER A 244 15.40 -12.86 6.39
N VAL A 245 14.75 -12.98 5.24
CA VAL A 245 13.30 -12.81 5.05
C VAL A 245 12.79 -13.84 4.05
N PRO A 246 11.49 -14.16 4.04
CA PRO A 246 10.91 -15.04 3.03
C PRO A 246 11.14 -14.50 1.61
N ALA A 247 11.28 -15.41 0.65
CA ALA A 247 11.42 -15.06 -0.75
C ALA A 247 10.15 -14.34 -1.27
N PRO A 248 10.27 -13.37 -2.18
CA PRO A 248 9.11 -12.62 -2.65
C PRO A 248 8.02 -13.52 -3.24
N ASN A 249 8.39 -14.60 -3.92
CA ASN A 249 7.46 -15.52 -4.56
C ASN A 249 6.61 -16.33 -3.57
N THR A 250 7.03 -16.46 -2.31
CA THR A 250 6.26 -17.17 -1.26
C THR A 250 5.33 -16.22 -0.50
N LEU A 251 5.45 -14.91 -0.73
CA LEU A 251 4.66 -13.89 -0.06
C LEU A 251 3.44 -13.52 -0.89
N LEU A 252 2.36 -13.19 -0.18
CA LEU A 252 1.13 -12.69 -0.80
C LEU A 252 1.34 -11.30 -1.38
N SER A 253 0.75 -11.09 -2.55
CA SER A 253 0.52 -9.79 -3.16
C SER A 253 -0.44 -8.92 -2.34
N MET A 254 -0.46 -7.63 -2.62
CA MET A 254 -1.42 -6.70 -2.00
C MET A 254 -2.87 -7.05 -2.35
N GLU A 255 -3.10 -7.57 -3.56
CA GLU A 255 -4.38 -8.09 -4.01
C GLU A 255 -4.82 -9.28 -3.13
N GLU A 256 -3.99 -10.31 -3.02
CA GLU A 256 -4.30 -11.51 -2.21
C GLU A 256 -4.47 -11.17 -0.72
N LEU A 257 -3.63 -10.28 -0.16
CA LEU A 257 -3.76 -9.80 1.21
C LEU A 257 -5.08 -9.06 1.45
N ARG A 258 -5.53 -8.29 0.46
CA ARG A 258 -6.81 -7.58 0.53
C ARG A 258 -7.96 -8.58 0.53
N GLU A 259 -7.96 -9.55 -0.37
CA GLU A 259 -8.99 -10.59 -0.45
C GLU A 259 -9.08 -11.37 0.86
N ARG A 260 -7.93 -11.80 1.39
CA ARG A 260 -7.84 -12.43 2.70
C ARG A 260 -8.48 -11.58 3.79
N ARG A 261 -8.12 -10.31 3.91
CA ARG A 261 -8.65 -9.40 4.96
C ARG A 261 -10.15 -9.18 4.86
N ILE A 262 -10.69 -9.30 3.66
CA ILE A 262 -12.10 -9.11 3.43
C ILE A 262 -12.88 -10.30 4.01
N ILE A 263 -12.40 -11.53 3.84
CA ILE A 263 -13.10 -12.76 4.25
C ILE A 263 -12.65 -13.32 5.61
N ASP A 264 -11.55 -12.84 6.19
CA ASP A 264 -11.01 -13.32 7.46
C ASP A 264 -11.99 -13.02 8.60
N PRO A 265 -12.64 -14.03 9.20
CA PRO A 265 -13.67 -13.80 10.21
C PRO A 265 -13.11 -13.01 11.39
N ARG A 266 -11.84 -13.21 11.79
CA ARG A 266 -11.19 -12.55 12.94
C ARG A 266 -11.15 -11.01 12.85
N LEU A 267 -11.48 -10.43 11.69
CA LEU A 267 -11.52 -8.99 11.49
C LEU A 267 -12.94 -8.42 11.70
N PRO A 268 -13.09 -7.25 12.37
CA PRO A 268 -14.40 -6.64 12.58
C PRO A 268 -15.18 -6.42 11.27
N LYS A 269 -16.48 -6.71 11.25
CA LYS A 269 -17.37 -6.50 10.08
C LYS A 269 -17.21 -5.11 9.45
N SER A 270 -17.12 -4.07 10.27
CA SER A 270 -16.91 -2.70 9.81
C SER A 270 -15.59 -2.51 9.08
N TYR A 271 -14.53 -3.21 9.50
CA TYR A 271 -13.23 -3.22 8.82
C TYR A 271 -13.30 -4.00 7.51
N ARG A 272 -13.85 -5.22 7.51
CA ARG A 272 -14.00 -6.05 6.31
C ARG A 272 -14.80 -5.35 5.23
N ASN A 273 -15.94 -4.78 5.61
CA ASN A 273 -16.78 -3.97 4.74
C ASN A 273 -16.04 -2.73 4.24
N LYS A 274 -15.26 -2.05 5.08
CA LYS A 274 -14.44 -0.90 4.65
C LYS A 274 -13.40 -1.33 3.60
N VAL A 275 -12.72 -2.45 3.80
CA VAL A 275 -11.70 -2.97 2.86
C VAL A 275 -12.36 -3.41 1.55
N GLY A 276 -13.45 -4.17 1.60
CA GLY A 276 -14.23 -4.57 0.42
C GLY A 276 -14.81 -3.37 -0.32
N ALA A 277 -15.22 -2.35 0.43
CA ALA A 277 -15.73 -1.08 -0.08
C ALA A 277 -14.63 -0.04 -0.42
N ALA A 278 -13.33 -0.35 -0.31
CA ALA A 278 -12.30 0.54 -0.85
C ALA A 278 -12.23 0.35 -2.37
N LYS A 279 -12.03 1.40 -3.17
CA LYS A 279 -11.79 1.20 -4.61
C LYS A 279 -10.42 0.55 -4.75
N TYR A 280 -10.33 -0.62 -5.40
CA TYR A 280 -9.02 -1.16 -5.76
C TYR A 280 -8.45 -0.31 -6.90
N VAL A 281 -7.37 0.42 -6.62
CA VAL A 281 -6.60 1.15 -7.63
C VAL A 281 -5.36 0.31 -7.91
N PRO A 282 -5.24 -0.30 -9.10
CA PRO A 282 -4.04 -1.02 -9.50
C PRO A 282 -2.84 -0.09 -9.34
N TRP A 283 -1.82 -0.53 -8.58
CA TRP A 283 -0.62 0.25 -8.36
C TRP A 283 0.51 -0.22 -9.30
N PRO A 284 1.32 0.67 -9.91
CA PRO A 284 2.38 0.32 -10.86
C PRO A 284 3.58 -0.40 -10.21
N ILE A 285 3.66 -0.39 -8.88
CA ILE A 285 4.65 -1.11 -8.08
C ILE A 285 3.97 -2.33 -7.40
N GLU A 286 4.52 -3.51 -7.59
CA GLU A 286 4.14 -4.66 -6.79
C GLU A 286 4.80 -4.56 -5.42
N ILE A 287 4.03 -4.80 -4.35
CA ILE A 287 4.53 -4.82 -2.97
C ILE A 287 4.13 -6.15 -2.32
N ARG A 288 5.08 -6.80 -1.65
CA ARG A 288 4.86 -8.03 -0.87
C ARG A 288 5.48 -7.90 0.51
N PHE A 289 4.64 -7.82 1.54
CA PHE A 289 5.09 -7.68 2.93
C PHE A 289 5.68 -8.98 3.45
N CYS A 290 6.86 -8.92 4.09
CA CYS A 290 7.53 -10.08 4.67
C CYS A 290 6.79 -10.60 5.91
N ASP A 291 6.23 -9.68 6.70
CA ASP A 291 5.52 -9.96 7.95
C ASP A 291 4.10 -9.37 7.87
N PRO A 292 3.17 -9.92 7.06
CA PRO A 292 1.89 -9.28 6.81
C PRO A 292 0.96 -9.26 8.05
N GLY A 293 1.06 -10.26 8.93
CA GLY A 293 0.38 -10.39 10.24
C GLY A 293 -1.12 -10.08 10.25
N ILE A 294 -1.73 -10.04 11.44
CA ILE A 294 -3.08 -9.45 11.67
C ILE A 294 -2.95 -7.92 11.79
N THR A 295 -2.04 -7.34 11.01
CA THR A 295 -1.58 -5.97 11.19
C THR A 295 -2.62 -5.00 10.64
N THR A 296 -3.57 -4.64 11.49
CA THR A 296 -4.50 -3.56 11.22
C THR A 296 -3.93 -2.25 11.74
N ASN A 297 -4.53 -1.12 11.37
CA ASN A 297 -4.21 0.17 11.99
C ASN A 297 -4.71 0.26 13.45
N GLN A 298 -5.23 -0.83 14.02
CA GLN A 298 -5.84 -0.89 15.35
C GLN A 298 -4.95 -1.59 16.39
N ILE A 299 -3.93 -2.32 15.95
CA ILE A 299 -3.04 -3.11 16.82
C ILE A 299 -1.64 -2.53 16.77
N LYS A 300 -1.00 -2.40 17.93
CA LYS A 300 0.38 -1.95 18.06
C LYS A 300 1.33 -2.99 17.47
N THR A 301 2.30 -2.53 16.70
CA THR A 301 3.42 -3.36 16.23
C THR A 301 4.74 -2.65 16.43
N PRO A 302 5.86 -3.38 16.39
CA PRO A 302 7.18 -2.76 16.38
C PRO A 302 7.30 -1.70 15.27
N PRO A 303 8.10 -0.64 15.47
CA PRO A 303 8.29 0.44 14.50
C PRO A 303 9.24 0.01 13.38
N ARG A 304 8.96 -1.12 12.74
CA ARG A 304 9.71 -1.65 11.61
C ARG A 304 8.76 -2.30 10.61
N VAL A 305 9.16 -2.31 9.35
CA VAL A 305 8.50 -3.10 8.31
C VAL A 305 9.54 -3.57 7.31
N ARG A 306 9.30 -4.74 6.72
CA ARG A 306 10.09 -5.27 5.61
C ARG A 306 9.14 -5.69 4.51
N TYR A 307 9.44 -5.29 3.29
CA TYR A 307 8.67 -5.73 2.13
C TYR A 307 9.54 -5.76 0.89
N TRP A 308 9.19 -6.66 -0.01
CA TRP A 308 9.70 -6.66 -1.37
C TRP A 308 8.89 -5.70 -2.23
N LEU A 309 9.56 -4.98 -3.11
CA LEU A 309 8.93 -4.18 -4.14
C LEU A 309 9.58 -4.38 -5.50
N ARG A 310 8.80 -4.18 -6.57
CA ARG A 310 9.29 -4.03 -7.95
C ARG A 310 8.28 -3.27 -8.80
N ALA A 311 8.72 -2.59 -9.83
CA ALA A 311 7.86 -2.07 -10.88
C ALA A 311 7.22 -3.22 -11.65
N LYS A 312 5.94 -3.06 -11.99
CA LYS A 312 5.22 -4.00 -12.86
C LYS A 312 5.59 -3.72 -14.32
N GLY A 313 5.89 -4.76 -15.07
CA GLY A 313 6.35 -4.65 -16.45
C GLY A 313 7.88 -4.67 -16.56
N LYS A 314 8.38 -4.58 -17.79
CA LYS A 314 9.81 -4.58 -18.08
C LYS A 314 10.26 -3.16 -18.42
N LEU A 315 11.31 -2.69 -17.77
CA LEU A 315 11.90 -1.39 -18.00
C LEU A 315 13.06 -1.51 -19.00
N THR A 316 13.45 -0.38 -19.60
CA THR A 316 14.72 -0.28 -20.33
C THR A 316 15.90 -0.29 -19.35
N ASP A 317 17.05 -0.81 -19.76
CA ASP A 317 18.29 -0.86 -18.96
C ASP A 317 18.97 0.54 -18.80
N ASP A 318 18.20 1.56 -18.43
CA ASP A 318 18.68 2.91 -18.11
C ASP A 318 18.64 3.12 -16.59
N GLN A 319 19.82 3.28 -15.99
CA GLN A 319 19.95 3.51 -14.55
C GLN A 319 19.28 4.81 -14.09
N THR A 320 19.18 5.82 -14.95
CA THR A 320 18.45 7.05 -14.64
C THR A 320 16.97 6.74 -14.41
N LEU A 321 16.36 5.98 -15.32
CA LEU A 321 14.97 5.53 -15.19
C LEU A 321 14.78 4.70 -13.92
N HIS A 322 15.60 3.68 -13.68
CA HIS A 322 15.46 2.83 -12.50
C HIS A 322 15.57 3.63 -11.19
N ARG A 323 16.52 4.58 -11.08
CA ARG A 323 16.65 5.43 -9.88
C ARG A 323 15.46 6.39 -9.72
N CYS A 324 14.87 6.88 -10.80
CA CYS A 324 13.62 7.66 -10.76
C CYS A 324 12.43 6.81 -10.30
N VAL A 325 12.32 5.56 -10.76
CA VAL A 325 11.26 4.62 -10.33
C VAL A 325 11.40 4.29 -8.84
N VAL A 326 12.62 4.07 -8.34
CA VAL A 326 12.87 3.86 -6.91
C VAL A 326 12.48 5.09 -6.09
N ALA A 327 12.87 6.28 -6.54
CA ALA A 327 12.48 7.55 -5.91
C ALA A 327 10.96 7.77 -5.92
N TYR A 328 10.24 7.20 -6.89
CA TYR A 328 8.79 7.21 -6.92
C TYR A 328 8.17 6.19 -5.96
N ALA A 329 8.69 4.97 -5.92
CA ALA A 329 8.09 3.85 -5.19
C ALA A 329 8.15 3.96 -3.66
N ILE A 330 9.02 4.84 -3.15
CA ILE A 330 9.44 4.85 -1.75
C ILE A 330 8.40 5.38 -0.76
N ASP A 331 7.71 6.49 -1.05
CA ASP A 331 6.94 7.26 -0.04
C ASP A 331 5.57 6.62 0.34
N LEU A 332 5.36 5.32 0.06
CA LEU A 332 4.07 4.66 0.25
C LEU A 332 3.82 4.19 1.67
N VAL A 333 4.84 3.62 2.31
CA VAL A 333 4.69 2.88 3.57
C VAL A 333 5.45 3.56 4.72
N LEU A 334 6.52 4.31 4.39
CA LEU A 334 7.50 4.87 5.31
C LEU A 334 6.89 5.59 6.51
N ILE A 335 6.08 6.63 6.27
CA ILE A 335 5.54 7.44 7.37
C ILE A 335 4.58 6.66 8.27
N GLY A 336 3.93 5.62 7.73
CA GLY A 336 3.05 4.73 8.48
C GLY A 336 3.78 3.87 9.52
N VAL A 337 5.08 3.65 9.36
CA VAL A 337 5.92 2.86 10.29
C VAL A 337 6.14 3.58 11.61
N ILE A 338 6.28 4.90 11.58
CA ILE A 338 6.38 5.74 12.79
C ILE A 338 5.19 5.47 13.71
N ALA A 339 4.01 5.29 13.12
CA ALA A 339 2.78 5.11 13.86
C ALA A 339 2.59 3.72 14.47
N ASN A 340 3.35 2.70 14.03
CA ASN A 340 3.13 1.31 14.42
C ASN A 340 3.02 1.09 15.95
N PRO A 341 3.91 1.66 16.80
CA PRO A 341 3.83 1.46 18.26
C PRO A 341 2.68 2.24 18.92
N HIS A 342 2.09 3.19 18.20
CA HIS A 342 1.05 4.10 18.69
C HIS A 342 -0.35 3.71 18.23
N ARG A 343 -0.47 2.75 17.30
CA ARG A 343 -1.76 2.27 16.77
C ARG A 343 -2.68 1.79 17.88
N GLN A 344 -3.93 2.22 17.81
CA GLN A 344 -4.99 1.78 18.71
C GLN A 344 -6.34 1.98 18.03
N ARG A 345 -7.34 1.21 18.43
CA ARG A 345 -8.71 1.34 17.90
C ARG A 345 -9.22 2.77 18.07
N GLY A 346 -9.76 3.34 16.99
CA GLY A 346 -10.31 4.71 16.99
C GLY A 346 -9.28 5.82 16.83
N LEU A 347 -7.97 5.52 16.84
CA LEU A 347 -6.95 6.52 16.57
C LEU A 347 -6.89 6.84 15.07
N THR A 348 -7.26 8.07 14.74
CA THR A 348 -6.92 8.71 13.46
C THR A 348 -5.66 9.52 13.63
N MET A 349 -4.78 9.50 12.61
CA MET A 349 -3.56 10.28 12.61
C MET A 349 -3.49 11.16 11.37
N ASN A 350 -2.97 12.36 11.57
CA ASN A 350 -2.56 13.24 10.50
C ASN A 350 -1.06 13.06 10.30
N THR A 351 -0.68 12.56 9.13
CA THR A 351 0.70 12.32 8.75
C THR A 351 1.08 13.14 7.53
N LEU A 352 2.27 13.76 7.54
CA LEU A 352 2.82 14.48 6.40
C LEU A 352 4.33 14.25 6.34
N THR A 353 4.85 13.94 5.16
CA THR A 353 6.30 13.89 4.95
C THR A 353 6.85 15.31 5.04
N VAL A 354 7.93 15.51 5.79
CA VAL A 354 8.59 16.83 5.93
C VAL A 354 9.78 16.91 5.00
N ASN A 355 10.64 15.90 5.06
CA ASN A 355 11.83 15.79 4.23
C ASN A 355 12.09 14.35 3.83
N HIS A 356 12.93 14.17 2.83
CA HIS A 356 13.36 12.87 2.36
C HIS A 356 14.79 12.97 1.80
N THR A 357 15.67 12.07 2.20
CA THR A 357 17.05 12.00 1.69
C THR A 357 17.37 10.58 1.28
N MET A 358 17.98 10.40 0.11
CA MET A 358 18.44 9.09 -0.36
C MET A 358 19.85 9.15 -0.90
N TRP A 359 20.56 8.03 -0.77
CA TRP A 359 21.84 7.75 -1.41
C TRP A 359 21.73 6.47 -2.21
N PHE A 360 22.13 6.54 -3.49
CA PHE A 360 22.23 5.40 -4.39
C PHE A 360 23.68 4.91 -4.40
N HIS A 361 23.90 3.71 -3.90
CA HIS A 361 25.25 3.15 -3.70
C HIS A 361 25.70 2.31 -4.89
N ARG A 362 24.74 1.63 -5.52
CA ARG A 362 24.96 0.73 -6.66
C ARG A 362 23.85 0.90 -7.67
N ASP A 363 24.03 0.27 -8.82
CA ASP A 363 22.98 0.17 -9.82
C ASP A 363 21.76 -0.58 -9.28
N VAL A 364 20.59 -0.13 -9.71
CA VAL A 364 19.31 -0.66 -9.28
C VAL A 364 18.56 -1.18 -10.49
N LYS A 365 17.89 -2.31 -10.34
CA LYS A 365 16.89 -2.80 -11.29
C LYS A 365 15.53 -2.73 -10.65
N ALA A 366 14.81 -1.65 -10.97
CA ALA A 366 13.53 -1.33 -10.35
C ALA A 366 12.40 -2.30 -10.74
N ASP A 367 12.51 -3.04 -11.84
CA ASP A 367 11.61 -4.11 -12.26
C ASP A 367 12.00 -5.51 -11.76
N ASP A 368 13.16 -5.63 -11.11
CA ASP A 368 13.51 -6.79 -10.29
C ASP A 368 13.11 -6.55 -8.83
N TRP A 369 13.08 -7.65 -8.06
CA TRP A 369 12.72 -7.59 -6.64
C TRP A 369 13.79 -6.88 -5.81
N ILE A 370 13.37 -5.83 -5.11
CA ILE A 370 14.17 -5.07 -4.15
C ILE A 370 13.56 -5.26 -2.76
N LEU A 371 14.35 -5.71 -1.80
CA LEU A 371 13.94 -5.80 -0.40
C LEU A 371 14.11 -4.43 0.23
N PHE A 372 13.04 -3.88 0.80
CA PHE A 372 13.08 -2.63 1.54
C PHE A 372 12.86 -2.90 3.03
N VAL A 373 13.89 -2.56 3.82
CA VAL A 373 13.94 -2.67 5.27
C VAL A 373 13.80 -1.28 5.87
N ILE A 374 12.80 -1.10 6.73
CA ILE A 374 12.46 0.20 7.29
C ILE A 374 12.37 0.09 8.81
N GLU A 375 12.96 1.06 9.52
CA GLU A 375 12.90 1.17 10.97
C GLU A 375 12.68 2.62 11.42
N SER A 376 11.88 2.82 12.47
CA SER A 376 11.63 4.12 13.09
C SER A 376 12.03 4.07 14.57
N PRO A 377 13.28 4.42 14.91
CA PRO A 377 13.77 4.32 16.28
C PRO A 377 13.29 5.49 17.16
N PHE A 378 12.75 6.56 16.57
CA PHE A 378 12.44 7.78 17.31
C PHE A 378 11.17 8.47 16.83
N ALA A 379 10.31 8.83 17.78
CA ALA A 379 9.18 9.73 17.59
C ALA A 379 9.02 10.63 18.82
N PHE A 380 9.03 11.95 18.61
CA PHE A 380 8.87 12.95 19.67
C PHE A 380 8.38 14.28 19.09
N GLY A 381 7.64 15.06 19.89
CA GLY A 381 7.24 16.42 19.50
C GLY A 381 6.43 16.48 18.20
N ALA A 382 5.51 15.53 18.02
CA ALA A 382 4.68 15.35 16.82
C ALA A 382 5.45 15.04 15.52
N ARG A 383 6.70 14.57 15.62
CA ARG A 383 7.51 14.12 14.49
C ARG A 383 8.04 12.72 14.74
N GLY A 384 8.36 12.00 13.68
CA GLY A 384 9.10 10.76 13.76
C GLY A 384 10.12 10.63 12.64
N LEU A 385 11.19 9.91 12.94
CA LEU A 385 12.29 9.66 12.04
C LEU A 385 12.25 8.21 11.57
N VAL A 386 12.51 8.02 10.29
CA VAL A 386 12.57 6.69 9.68
C VAL A 386 13.88 6.53 8.92
N TYR A 387 14.48 5.37 9.08
CA TYR A 387 15.64 4.90 8.32
C TYR A 387 15.20 3.79 7.38
N GLY A 388 15.79 3.78 6.19
CA GLY A 388 15.48 2.79 5.18
C GLY A 388 16.72 2.26 4.48
N GLN A 389 16.71 0.97 4.19
CA GLN A 389 17.77 0.27 3.45
C GLN A 389 17.12 -0.61 2.38
N MET A 390 17.61 -0.51 1.15
CA MET A 390 17.13 -1.32 0.04
C MET A 390 18.23 -2.25 -0.45
N PHE A 391 17.89 -3.53 -0.58
CA PHE A 391 18.78 -4.58 -1.04
C PHE A 391 18.25 -5.21 -2.32
N ASN A 392 19.14 -5.60 -3.24
CA ASN A 392 18.74 -6.50 -4.33
C ASN A 392 18.69 -7.96 -3.83
N GLN A 393 18.24 -8.88 -4.68
CA GLN A 393 18.12 -10.30 -4.30
C GLN A 393 19.46 -10.98 -3.98
N ASN A 394 20.58 -10.42 -4.43
CA ASN A 394 21.93 -10.91 -4.11
C ASN A 394 22.42 -10.45 -2.73
N GLY A 395 21.64 -9.62 -2.02
CA GLY A 395 22.01 -9.08 -0.71
C GLY A 395 22.87 -7.82 -0.76
N GLU A 396 23.04 -7.21 -1.94
CA GLU A 396 23.79 -5.96 -2.08
C GLU A 396 22.92 -4.78 -1.70
N LEU A 397 23.44 -3.89 -0.84
CA LEU A 397 22.79 -2.65 -0.44
C LEU A 397 22.86 -1.66 -1.59
N VAL A 398 21.71 -1.38 -2.20
CA VAL A 398 21.63 -0.51 -3.38
C VAL A 398 21.22 0.92 -3.05
N VAL A 399 20.39 1.11 -2.02
CA VAL A 399 19.94 2.45 -1.57
C VAL A 399 19.89 2.53 -0.05
N SER A 400 20.24 3.69 0.51
CA SER A 400 19.94 4.05 1.90
C SER A 400 19.21 5.38 1.96
N LEU A 401 18.37 5.57 2.97
CA LEU A 401 17.55 6.76 3.08
C LEU A 401 17.15 7.09 4.51
N VAL A 402 16.76 8.36 4.68
CA VAL A 402 16.20 8.91 5.91
C VAL A 402 15.03 9.82 5.57
N GLN A 403 13.96 9.73 6.37
CA GLN A 403 12.76 10.55 6.23
C GLN A 403 12.26 11.00 7.61
N GLU A 404 12.04 12.30 7.78
CA GLU A 404 11.25 12.84 8.89
C GLU A 404 9.81 13.08 8.44
N GLY A 405 8.87 12.65 9.27
CA GLY A 405 7.45 12.87 9.05
C GLY A 405 6.80 13.55 10.26
N LEU A 406 5.85 14.44 9.99
CA LEU A 406 4.88 14.90 10.98
C LEU A 406 3.93 13.74 11.29
N VAL A 407 3.71 13.44 12.56
CA VAL A 407 2.72 12.44 13.01
C VAL A 407 1.97 13.02 14.21
N ARG A 408 0.67 13.26 14.04
CA ARG A 408 -0.22 13.79 15.08
C ARG A 408 -1.44 12.92 15.21
N ALA A 409 -1.94 12.74 16.43
CA ALA A 409 -3.32 12.31 16.62
C ALA A 409 -4.25 13.38 16.00
N ALA A 410 -5.19 12.95 15.17
CA ALA A 410 -6.22 13.85 14.68
C ALA A 410 -7.12 14.22 15.87
N SER A 411 -7.33 15.51 16.11
CA SER A 411 -8.32 15.94 17.10
C SER A 411 -9.70 15.45 16.67
N THR A 412 -10.42 14.79 17.57
CA THR A 412 -11.87 14.59 17.39
C THR A 412 -12.48 15.99 17.27
N PRO A 413 -13.31 16.29 16.25
CA PRO A 413 -14.02 17.57 16.24
C PRO A 413 -14.80 17.66 17.56
N GLN A 414 -14.46 18.63 18.40
CA GLN A 414 -15.24 18.93 19.60
C GLN A 414 -16.66 19.17 19.11
N THR A 415 -17.59 18.36 19.59
CA THR A 415 -19.01 18.61 19.42
C THR A 415 -19.24 20.01 19.99
N THR A 416 -19.45 21.00 19.12
CA THR A 416 -19.82 22.34 19.56
C THR A 416 -21.13 22.15 20.31
N ILE A 417 -21.06 22.17 21.64
CA ILE A 417 -22.25 22.26 22.49
C ILE A 417 -22.89 23.57 22.04
N LYS A 418 -23.94 23.48 21.23
CA LYS A 418 -24.79 24.63 20.95
C LYS A 418 -25.30 25.08 22.30
N ALA A 419 -24.80 26.21 22.78
CA ALA A 419 -25.42 26.92 23.88
C ALA A 419 -26.88 27.14 23.48
N LYS A 420 -27.80 26.53 24.23
CA LYS A 420 -29.20 26.92 24.20
C LYS A 420 -29.23 28.34 24.77
N TYR A 421 -29.51 29.30 23.91
CA TYR A 421 -30.13 30.56 24.32
C TYR A 421 -31.58 30.52 23.87
#